data_AF-A0A6N4H355-F1
#
_entry.id   AF-A0A6N4H355-F1
#
_cell.length_a   1.000
_cell.length_b   1.000
_cell.length_c   1.000
_cell.angle_alpha   90.00
_cell.angle_beta   90.00
_cell.angle_gamma   90.00
#
_symmetry.space_group_name_H-M   'P 1'
#
loop_
_entity.id
_entity.type
_entity.pdbx_description
1 polymer ?
#
loop_
_entity_poly.entity_id
_entity_poly.type
_entity_poly.pdbx_seq_one_letter_code
_entity_poly.pdbx_strand_id
1 'polypeptide(L)'
;MKKIYNLLLFTVLTAGLAACSSDEEKTDVAGPAAGNLQIITRTPQAAAGRGPVYRTGEFRILAFKNTGPGYVYIQDIPLGGMNFDGTALTGTVQLPAGDYKFLPSYGLVTPGNYTWPDFTDATLSDALYVTHTGENFPAAFMLNTPLDAVPSHTISLDGPKQTVSTTLRRAVSRVDVLFIRAEKDAATGVYTEKAGGDVFGPEKLAGVKLAYTGANSRLGLSGEKVSGLTDVSHTIDTPADVVTMGTGESTVVGADKYDFENVQPADIISGSAHLKGTYLIPNPDNTATTGFSMQLTSGEGSARTIALRDKIPVERNKATLIRIYVLGENVFTTGVDFEVEVDTVWDGSNFVDGEID
;
A
#
# COMPACT_ATOMS: atom_id res chain seq x y z
N MET A 1 39.01 31.23 22.20
CA MET A 1 39.33 31.52 23.62
C MET A 1 38.58 32.76 24.09
N LYS A 2 37.52 32.59 24.90
CA LYS A 2 37.06 33.47 25.99
C LYS A 2 35.86 32.80 26.69
N LYS A 3 36.16 32.15 27.81
CA LYS A 3 35.50 32.13 29.15
C LYS A 3 34.21 32.99 29.30
N ILE A 4 33.17 32.68 30.09
CA ILE A 4 33.02 31.99 31.40
C ILE A 4 31.52 31.68 31.68
N TYR A 5 31.31 30.78 32.64
CA TYR A 5 30.11 30.15 33.24
C TYR A 5 29.32 31.04 34.23
N ASN A 6 28.06 30.69 34.52
CA ASN A 6 27.63 30.26 35.88
C ASN A 6 26.15 29.84 35.94
N LEU A 7 25.94 28.65 36.50
CA LEU A 7 24.66 28.13 36.98
C LEU A 7 24.67 28.28 38.51
N LEU A 8 23.68 28.94 39.09
CA LEU A 8 23.48 28.97 40.54
C LEU A 8 22.06 28.53 40.87
N LEU A 9 22.01 27.48 41.69
CA LEU A 9 20.84 26.88 42.29
C LEU A 9 20.41 27.72 43.49
N PHE A 10 19.12 27.98 43.66
CA PHE A 10 18.54 28.30 44.96
C PHE A 10 17.19 27.61 45.12
N THR A 11 17.15 26.60 45.98
CA THR A 11 15.95 26.06 46.61
C THR A 11 15.52 27.00 47.72
N VAL A 12 14.26 27.45 47.69
CA VAL A 12 13.59 28.04 48.86
C VAL A 12 12.27 27.31 49.06
N LEU A 13 12.18 26.58 50.17
CA LEU A 13 10.96 26.01 50.70
C LEU A 13 10.40 27.03 51.70
N THR A 14 9.21 27.56 51.46
CA THR A 14 8.43 28.31 52.47
C THR A 14 6.98 27.83 52.42
N ALA A 15 6.55 27.21 53.51
CA ALA A 15 5.15 26.97 53.83
C ALA A 15 4.60 28.17 54.62
N GLY A 16 3.36 28.60 54.35
CA GLY A 16 2.65 29.53 55.24
C GLY A 16 1.53 30.37 54.62
N LEU A 17 0.32 29.80 54.65
CA LEU A 17 -1.00 30.41 54.88
C LEU A 17 -1.63 31.42 53.90
N ALA A 18 -2.92 31.13 53.67
CA ALA A 18 -3.94 31.81 52.88
C ALA A 18 -4.04 33.33 53.06
N ALA A 19 -4.25 34.00 51.93
CA ALA A 19 -5.09 35.19 51.84
C ALA A 19 -6.05 34.98 50.65
N CYS A 20 -7.35 34.99 50.93
CA CYS A 20 -8.40 35.02 49.92
C CYS A 20 -8.32 36.34 49.15
N SER A 21 -8.21 36.29 47.82
CA SER A 21 -8.60 37.41 46.97
C SER A 21 -9.33 36.87 45.74
N SER A 22 -10.65 37.12 45.75
CA SER A 22 -11.61 37.20 44.65
C SER A 22 -11.42 36.29 43.44
N ASP A 23 -12.45 35.47 43.21
CA ASP A 23 -12.76 34.81 41.95
C ASP A 23 -12.69 35.79 40.77
N GLU A 24 -11.53 35.88 40.11
CA GLU A 24 -11.51 36.16 38.69
C GLU A 24 -11.94 34.87 38.01
N GLU A 25 -13.20 34.87 37.59
CA GLU A 25 -13.75 33.95 36.60
C GLU A 25 -12.73 33.82 35.47
N LYS A 26 -11.96 32.72 35.49
CA LYS A 26 -11.26 32.25 34.30
C LYS A 26 -12.36 32.02 33.30
N THR A 27 -12.54 32.99 32.41
CA THR A 27 -13.20 32.76 31.15
C THR A 27 -12.41 31.65 30.48
N ASP A 28 -12.91 30.41 30.63
CA ASP A 28 -12.62 29.34 29.71
C ASP A 28 -12.85 29.96 28.34
N VAL A 29 -11.76 30.20 27.60
CA VAL A 29 -11.87 30.57 26.19
C VAL A 29 -12.54 29.37 25.57
N ALA A 30 -13.87 29.48 25.37
CA ALA A 30 -14.65 28.43 24.76
C ALA A 30 -13.93 28.02 23.48
N GLY A 31 -13.54 26.75 23.40
CA GLY A 31 -12.97 26.20 22.17
C GLY A 31 -13.88 26.55 21.00
N PRO A 32 -13.33 26.75 19.79
CA PRO A 32 -14.14 27.14 18.64
C PRO A 32 -15.31 26.16 18.50
N ALA A 33 -16.51 26.71 18.33
CA ALA A 33 -17.72 25.91 18.21
C ALA A 33 -17.56 24.85 17.11
N ALA A 34 -18.05 23.64 17.36
CA ALA A 34 -17.85 22.49 16.49
C ALA A 34 -19.17 21.92 15.97
N GLY A 35 -19.17 21.46 14.72
CA GLY A 35 -20.28 20.80 14.06
C GLY A 35 -20.07 19.28 13.95
N ASN A 36 -21.18 18.54 13.90
CA ASN A 36 -21.19 17.08 13.75
C ASN A 36 -20.93 16.65 12.30
N LEU A 37 -19.91 15.83 12.08
CA LEU A 37 -19.57 15.23 10.79
C LEU A 37 -19.66 13.70 10.88
N GLN A 38 -20.48 13.08 10.02
CA GLN A 38 -20.44 11.64 9.75
C GLN A 38 -19.36 11.33 8.72
N ILE A 39 -18.53 10.35 9.03
CA ILE A 39 -17.55 9.81 8.09
C ILE A 39 -17.95 8.39 7.75
N ILE A 40 -17.93 8.09 6.45
CA ILE A 40 -18.10 6.76 5.88
C ILE A 40 -16.96 6.55 4.89
N THR A 41 -16.02 5.67 5.21
CA THR A 41 -14.93 5.29 4.31
C THR A 41 -15.02 3.82 3.99
N ARG A 42 -15.34 3.50 2.74
CA ARG A 42 -15.51 2.14 2.25
C ARG A 42 -14.18 1.57 1.80
N THR A 43 -13.86 0.38 2.28
CA THR A 43 -12.75 -0.40 1.75
C THR A 43 -13.20 -1.13 0.50
N PRO A 44 -12.26 -1.44 -0.40
CA PRO A 44 -12.53 -2.37 -1.47
C PRO A 44 -13.07 -3.71 -0.92
N GLN A 45 -14.10 -4.28 -1.56
CA GLN A 45 -14.65 -5.58 -1.17
C GLN A 45 -14.06 -6.68 -2.05
N ALA A 46 -13.53 -7.72 -1.43
CA ALA A 46 -13.07 -8.90 -2.14
C ALA A 46 -14.23 -9.58 -2.90
N ALA A 47 -14.03 -9.89 -4.18
CA ALA A 47 -14.93 -10.81 -4.86
C ALA A 47 -14.93 -12.15 -4.10
N ALA A 48 -16.12 -12.65 -3.75
CA ALA A 48 -16.32 -13.89 -2.99
C ALA A 48 -15.83 -13.92 -1.51
N GLY A 49 -15.54 -12.77 -0.89
CA GLY A 49 -15.26 -12.70 0.56
C GLY A 49 -13.90 -13.26 1.00
N ARG A 50 -12.93 -13.34 0.07
CA ARG A 50 -11.61 -13.98 0.28
C ARG A 50 -10.41 -13.04 0.16
N GLY A 51 -10.62 -11.73 0.23
CA GLY A 51 -9.56 -10.74 0.13
C GLY A 51 -9.04 -10.28 1.49
N PRO A 52 -8.21 -9.22 1.51
CA PRO A 52 -7.54 -8.78 2.74
C PRO A 52 -8.55 -8.45 3.84
N VAL A 53 -8.28 -8.94 5.06
CA VAL A 53 -9.08 -8.60 6.24
C VAL A 53 -8.70 -7.19 6.69
N TYR A 54 -9.59 -6.24 6.47
CA TYR A 54 -9.39 -4.86 6.85
C TYR A 54 -9.62 -4.64 8.36
N ARG A 55 -8.85 -3.72 8.96
CA ARG A 55 -8.97 -3.37 10.38
C ARG A 55 -8.97 -1.85 10.57
N THR A 56 -9.66 -1.36 11.60
CA THR A 56 -9.74 0.08 11.91
C THR A 56 -8.38 0.73 12.10
N GLY A 57 -7.40 0.04 12.70
CA GLY A 57 -6.08 0.58 13.02
C GLY A 57 -5.20 0.92 11.82
N GLU A 58 -5.60 0.52 10.62
CA GLU A 58 -4.85 0.74 9.38
C GLU A 58 -5.43 1.89 8.54
N PHE A 59 -6.47 2.58 9.03
CA PHE A 59 -6.97 3.80 8.41
C PHE A 59 -6.22 5.04 8.91
N ARG A 60 -6.12 6.04 8.04
CA ARG A 60 -5.71 7.40 8.37
C ARG A 60 -6.50 8.37 7.51
N ILE A 61 -7.10 9.39 8.10
CA ILE A 61 -7.91 10.39 7.38
C ILE A 61 -7.34 11.77 7.67
N LEU A 62 -6.73 12.39 6.66
CA LEU A 62 -6.20 13.75 6.78
C LEU A 62 -7.33 14.77 6.55
N ALA A 63 -7.41 15.80 7.37
CA ALA A 63 -8.35 16.91 7.20
C ALA A 63 -7.62 18.21 6.87
N PHE A 64 -7.99 18.81 5.74
CA PHE A 64 -7.49 20.12 5.32
C PHE A 64 -8.65 21.12 5.32
N LYS A 65 -8.47 22.27 5.97
CA LYS A 65 -9.48 23.33 6.07
C LYS A 65 -9.17 24.47 5.12
N ASN A 66 -10.19 24.99 4.45
CA ASN A 66 -10.06 26.21 3.65
C ASN A 66 -9.78 27.43 4.55
N THR A 67 -8.67 28.11 4.30
CA THR A 67 -8.28 29.35 5.01
C THR A 67 -8.46 30.61 4.15
N GLY A 68 -8.93 30.47 2.91
CA GLY A 68 -8.96 31.53 1.90
C GLY A 68 -7.96 31.30 0.77
N PRO A 69 -6.63 31.36 1.02
CA PRO A 69 -5.61 31.12 -0.01
C PRO A 69 -5.46 29.66 -0.41
N GLY A 70 -6.03 28.71 0.34
CA GLY A 70 -5.98 27.28 0.05
C GLY A 70 -6.53 26.42 1.18
N TYR A 71 -6.39 25.11 1.03
CA TYR A 71 -6.73 24.13 2.06
C TYR A 71 -5.49 23.79 2.88
N VAL A 72 -5.47 24.15 4.15
CA VAL A 72 -4.32 23.93 5.06
C VAL A 72 -4.59 22.72 5.94
N TYR A 73 -3.59 21.87 6.15
CA TYR A 73 -3.70 20.73 7.06
C TYR A 73 -4.00 21.22 8.47
N ILE A 74 -5.00 20.62 9.12
CA ILE A 74 -5.35 20.95 10.50
C ILE A 74 -5.06 19.78 11.42
N GLN A 75 -5.49 18.57 11.04
CA GLN A 75 -5.33 17.38 11.86
C GLN A 75 -5.63 16.10 11.08
N ASP A 76 -5.17 14.98 11.63
CA ASP A 76 -5.75 13.67 11.37
C ASP A 76 -7.11 13.57 12.08
N ILE A 77 -8.09 12.94 11.44
CA ILE A 77 -9.36 12.64 12.09
C ILE A 77 -9.13 11.57 13.16
N PRO A 78 -9.54 11.80 14.42
CA PRO A 78 -9.47 10.80 15.46
C PRO A 78 -10.42 9.63 15.12
N LEU A 79 -9.87 8.42 15.07
CA LEU A 79 -10.64 7.21 14.76
C LEU A 79 -11.25 6.55 16.01
N GLY A 80 -10.96 7.08 17.21
CA GLY A 80 -11.54 6.59 18.46
C GLY A 80 -13.06 6.71 18.44
N GLY A 81 -13.75 5.58 18.64
CA GLY A 81 -15.22 5.52 18.58
C GLY A 81 -15.81 5.32 17.18
N MET A 82 -14.98 5.17 16.14
CA MET A 82 -15.44 4.69 14.83
C MET A 82 -15.58 3.15 14.82
N ASN A 83 -16.52 2.64 14.05
CA ASN A 83 -16.78 1.21 13.87
C ASN A 83 -16.50 0.77 12.44
N PHE A 84 -15.80 -0.34 12.27
CA PHE A 84 -15.61 -0.99 10.97
C PHE A 84 -16.45 -2.27 10.91
N ASP A 85 -17.37 -2.35 9.97
CA ASP A 85 -18.32 -3.47 9.84
C ASP A 85 -17.83 -4.60 8.91
N GLY A 86 -16.59 -4.52 8.43
CA GLY A 86 -16.05 -5.40 7.39
C GLY A 86 -16.06 -4.77 5.99
N THR A 87 -16.78 -3.66 5.81
CA THR A 87 -16.94 -3.00 4.50
C THR A 87 -16.70 -1.49 4.56
N ALA A 88 -17.08 -0.86 5.67
CA ALA A 88 -16.98 0.57 5.84
C ALA A 88 -16.57 0.94 7.26
N LEU A 89 -15.65 1.89 7.35
CA LEU A 89 -15.35 2.60 8.58
C LEU A 89 -16.36 3.72 8.73
N THR A 90 -17.12 3.70 9.83
CA THR A 90 -18.19 4.66 10.09
C THR A 90 -18.04 5.29 11.47
N GLY A 91 -18.28 6.59 11.56
CA GLY A 91 -18.22 7.29 12.84
C GLY A 91 -18.68 8.73 12.74
N THR A 92 -18.79 9.39 13.89
CA THR A 92 -19.09 10.82 13.98
C THR A 92 -17.96 11.54 14.67
N VAL A 93 -17.51 12.65 14.10
CA VAL A 93 -16.45 13.52 14.65
C VAL A 93 -16.94 14.96 14.75
N GLN A 94 -16.42 15.71 15.72
CA GLN A 94 -16.63 17.16 15.82
C GLN A 94 -15.45 17.89 15.18
N LEU A 95 -15.74 18.87 14.31
CA LEU A 95 -14.75 19.77 13.75
C LEU A 95 -15.25 21.22 13.80
N PRO A 96 -14.36 22.22 13.93
CA PRO A 96 -14.75 23.62 13.83
C PRO A 96 -15.47 23.92 12.51
N ALA A 97 -16.41 24.86 12.50
CA ALA A 97 -17.09 25.25 11.27
C ALA A 97 -16.11 25.73 10.17
N GLY A 98 -16.46 25.45 8.92
CA GLY A 98 -15.69 25.80 7.73
C GLY A 98 -15.75 24.74 6.64
N ASP A 99 -15.06 24.99 5.53
CA ASP A 99 -14.98 24.08 4.39
C ASP A 99 -13.76 23.18 4.49
N TYR A 100 -13.93 21.87 4.29
CA TYR A 100 -12.87 20.88 4.44
C TYR A 100 -12.75 19.94 3.24
N LYS A 101 -11.52 19.55 2.93
CA LYS A 101 -11.22 18.38 2.10
C LYS A 101 -10.69 17.26 3.00
N PHE A 102 -11.15 16.04 2.76
CA PHE A 102 -10.72 14.85 3.50
C PHE A 102 -9.98 13.88 2.58
N LEU A 103 -8.80 13.43 3.01
CA LEU A 103 -7.97 12.48 2.28
C LEU A 103 -7.80 11.21 3.12
N PRO A 104 -8.72 10.25 2.98
CA PRO A 104 -8.60 8.95 3.64
C PRO A 104 -7.57 8.06 2.92
N SER A 105 -6.87 7.26 3.72
CA SER A 105 -5.96 6.23 3.27
C SER A 105 -6.07 4.99 4.15
N TYR A 106 -5.72 3.84 3.59
CA TYR A 106 -5.58 2.58 4.30
C TYR A 106 -4.20 1.96 4.02
N GLY A 107 -3.58 1.38 5.05
CA GLY A 107 -2.28 0.70 4.96
C GLY A 107 -1.07 1.63 5.03
N LEU A 108 -1.28 2.92 5.30
CA LEU A 108 -0.25 3.96 5.40
C LEU A 108 -0.24 4.64 6.78
N VAL A 109 -0.44 3.90 7.87
CA VAL A 109 -0.50 4.46 9.23
C VAL A 109 0.87 4.61 9.87
N THR A 110 1.60 3.50 10.06
CA THR A 110 2.89 3.51 10.77
C THR A 110 4.05 3.48 9.77
N PRO A 111 4.84 4.57 9.67
CA PRO A 111 6.00 4.62 8.80
C PRO A 111 7.01 3.51 9.15
N GLY A 112 7.41 2.74 8.14
CA GLY A 112 8.52 1.79 8.23
C GLY A 112 9.43 1.94 7.02
N ASN A 113 8.91 1.56 5.86
CA ASN A 113 9.61 1.68 4.58
C ASN A 113 9.20 2.93 3.78
N TYR A 114 8.49 3.86 4.38
CA TYR A 114 8.05 5.09 3.73
C TYR A 114 8.00 6.25 4.72
N THR A 115 7.89 7.47 4.22
CA THR A 115 7.75 8.69 5.01
C THR A 115 6.56 9.51 4.52
N TRP A 116 5.84 10.12 5.46
CA TRP A 116 4.86 11.17 5.17
C TRP A 116 5.57 12.53 5.06
N PRO A 117 5.03 13.48 4.29
CA PRO A 117 5.56 14.84 4.29
C PRO A 117 5.32 15.50 5.65
N ASP A 118 6.08 16.56 5.94
CA ASP A 118 5.75 17.43 7.06
C ASP A 118 4.45 18.17 6.77
N PHE A 119 3.54 18.14 7.73
CA PHE A 119 2.23 18.75 7.63
C PHE A 119 2.12 20.09 8.38
N THR A 120 3.18 20.51 9.07
CA THR A 120 3.21 21.78 9.82
C THR A 120 2.92 22.95 8.86
N ASP A 121 1.76 23.59 9.04
CA ASP A 121 1.24 24.67 8.19
C ASP A 121 1.17 24.34 6.68
N ALA A 122 1.11 23.05 6.34
CA ALA A 122 1.15 22.60 4.96
C ALA A 122 -0.13 22.94 4.20
N THR A 123 0.01 23.62 3.07
CA THR A 123 -1.08 23.86 2.12
C THR A 123 -1.19 22.68 1.15
N LEU A 124 -2.40 22.16 0.99
CA LEU A 124 -2.71 21.03 0.14
C LEU A 124 -2.31 21.31 -1.31
N SER A 125 -1.40 20.49 -1.83
CA SER A 125 -0.85 20.61 -3.17
C SER A 125 -0.18 19.30 -3.61
N ASP A 126 0.15 19.19 -4.90
CA ASP A 126 0.88 18.05 -5.48
C ASP A 126 2.32 17.91 -4.94
N ALA A 127 2.81 18.93 -4.21
CA ALA A 127 4.09 18.88 -3.52
C ALA A 127 4.06 18.01 -2.25
N LEU A 128 2.88 17.66 -1.75
CA LEU A 128 2.72 16.76 -0.61
C LEU A 128 2.56 15.33 -1.11
N TYR A 129 3.50 14.47 -0.75
CA TYR A 129 3.51 13.07 -1.16
C TYR A 129 4.17 12.18 -0.11
N VAL A 130 3.73 10.93 -0.07
CA VAL A 130 4.41 9.84 0.63
C VAL A 130 5.63 9.43 -0.19
N THR A 131 6.78 9.30 0.46
CA THR A 131 8.03 8.86 -0.18
C THR A 131 8.38 7.45 0.27
N HIS A 132 8.59 6.52 -0.67
CA HIS A 132 9.13 5.19 -0.41
C HIS A 132 10.63 5.28 -0.09
N THR A 133 11.06 4.71 1.03
CA THR A 133 12.41 4.84 1.58
C THR A 133 13.08 3.50 1.94
N GLY A 134 12.36 2.37 1.85
CA GLY A 134 12.84 1.07 2.31
C GLY A 134 12.63 -0.07 1.30
N GLU A 135 12.58 -1.30 1.80
CA GLU A 135 12.56 -2.51 0.97
C GLU A 135 11.18 -2.84 0.38
N ASN A 136 10.11 -2.68 1.15
CA ASN A 136 8.75 -3.04 0.74
C ASN A 136 7.75 -1.93 1.05
N PHE A 137 7.09 -1.42 0.02
CA PHE A 137 5.97 -0.50 0.20
C PHE A 137 4.72 -1.31 0.59
N PRO A 138 3.89 -0.84 1.55
CA PRO A 138 2.70 -1.59 1.94
C PRO A 138 1.63 -1.57 0.85
N ALA A 139 0.66 -2.49 0.96
CA ALA A 139 -0.59 -2.35 0.23
C ALA A 139 -1.29 -1.06 0.68
N ALA A 140 -1.40 -0.09 -0.22
CA ALA A 140 -2.01 1.21 0.06
C ALA A 140 -3.29 1.41 -0.72
N PHE A 141 -4.31 1.95 -0.06
CA PHE A 141 -5.59 2.29 -0.69
C PHE A 141 -5.94 3.75 -0.40
N MET A 142 -6.34 4.50 -1.42
CA MET A 142 -6.59 5.94 -1.39
C MET A 142 -7.75 6.28 -2.32
N LEU A 143 -8.12 7.56 -2.45
CA LEU A 143 -9.21 8.00 -3.33
C LEU A 143 -8.96 7.71 -4.82
N ASN A 144 -7.68 7.80 -5.24
CA ASN A 144 -7.25 7.70 -6.64
C ASN A 144 -7.89 8.75 -7.55
N THR A 145 -8.09 9.97 -7.03
CA THR A 145 -8.75 11.09 -7.73
C THR A 145 -7.79 12.28 -7.82
N PRO A 146 -7.81 13.06 -8.91
CA PRO A 146 -7.11 14.33 -8.97
C PRO A 146 -7.41 15.25 -7.79
N LEU A 147 -6.39 15.92 -7.26
CA LEU A 147 -6.49 16.70 -6.02
C LEU A 147 -7.50 17.85 -6.10
N ASP A 148 -7.63 18.46 -7.28
CA ASP A 148 -8.61 19.49 -7.60
C ASP A 148 -10.05 18.95 -7.57
N ALA A 149 -10.25 17.71 -8.02
CA ALA A 149 -11.53 17.01 -8.03
C ALA A 149 -11.93 16.38 -6.68
N VAL A 150 -11.06 16.40 -5.65
CA VAL A 150 -11.44 15.99 -4.29
C VAL A 150 -12.51 16.96 -3.77
N PRO A 151 -13.70 16.47 -3.36
CA PRO A 151 -14.81 17.32 -2.95
C PRO A 151 -14.52 18.07 -1.66
N SER A 152 -15.06 19.29 -1.58
CA SER A 152 -15.07 20.10 -0.37
C SER A 152 -16.41 19.95 0.34
N HIS A 153 -16.37 19.90 1.67
CA HIS A 153 -17.53 19.72 2.54
C HIS A 153 -17.61 20.84 3.56
N THR A 154 -18.73 21.57 3.56
CA THR A 154 -19.00 22.64 4.52
C THR A 154 -19.54 22.06 5.82
N ILE A 155 -18.86 22.34 6.93
CA ILE A 155 -19.29 22.00 8.29
C ILE A 155 -19.86 23.26 8.94
N SER A 156 -21.09 23.18 9.43
CA SER A 156 -21.79 24.27 10.12
C SER A 156 -22.16 23.87 11.55
N LEU A 157 -22.34 24.88 12.42
CA LEU A 157 -22.65 24.69 13.85
C LEU A 157 -24.11 24.28 14.07
N ASP A 158 -25.01 24.92 13.32
CA ASP A 158 -26.46 24.78 13.48
C ASP A 158 -27.11 23.98 12.34
N GLY A 159 -26.30 23.36 11.48
CA GLY A 159 -26.77 22.61 10.32
C GLY A 159 -27.11 21.16 10.64
N PRO A 160 -27.82 20.48 9.71
CA PRO A 160 -27.99 19.04 9.79
C PRO A 160 -26.62 18.36 9.79
N LYS A 161 -26.56 17.18 10.42
CA LYS A 161 -25.38 16.29 10.40
C LYS A 161 -24.91 16.12 8.97
N GLN A 162 -23.67 16.53 8.70
CA GLN A 162 -23.06 16.41 7.38
C GLN A 162 -22.48 15.02 7.21
N THR A 163 -22.57 14.45 6.01
CA THR A 163 -22.01 13.12 5.73
C THR A 163 -20.96 13.21 4.64
N VAL A 164 -19.77 12.69 4.94
CA VAL A 164 -18.67 12.49 4.00
C VAL A 164 -18.58 11.00 3.71
N SER A 165 -18.83 10.63 2.45
CA SER A 165 -18.72 9.26 1.98
C SER A 165 -17.60 9.15 0.96
N THR A 166 -16.70 8.19 1.17
CA THR A 166 -15.52 7.96 0.32
C THR A 166 -15.35 6.47 0.06
N THR A 167 -14.87 6.12 -1.13
CA THR A 167 -14.53 4.74 -1.49
C THR A 167 -13.05 4.68 -1.82
N LEU A 168 -12.30 3.88 -1.08
CA LEU A 168 -10.89 3.67 -1.32
C LEU A 168 -10.68 2.68 -2.47
N ARG A 169 -9.61 2.88 -3.23
CA ARG A 169 -9.13 2.00 -4.31
C ARG A 169 -7.64 1.77 -4.13
N ARG A 170 -7.13 0.64 -4.60
CA ARG A 170 -5.69 0.33 -4.46
C ARG A 170 -4.88 1.38 -5.22
N ALA A 171 -4.00 2.06 -4.52
CA ALA A 171 -3.17 3.13 -5.08
C ALA A 171 -1.85 2.61 -5.66
N VAL A 172 -1.48 1.38 -5.28
CA VAL A 172 -0.24 0.69 -5.66
C VAL A 172 -0.48 -0.39 -6.71
N SER A 173 0.60 -0.85 -7.34
CA SER A 173 0.68 -2.05 -8.18
C SER A 173 1.33 -3.19 -7.39
N ARG A 174 1.11 -4.44 -7.78
CA ARG A 174 1.84 -5.60 -7.23
C ARG A 174 2.57 -6.34 -8.35
N VAL A 175 3.78 -6.83 -8.10
CA VAL A 175 4.50 -7.65 -9.09
C VAL A 175 4.67 -9.05 -8.55
N ASP A 176 4.05 -10.03 -9.21
CA ASP A 176 4.08 -11.45 -8.87
C ASP A 176 4.94 -12.24 -9.84
N VAL A 177 5.37 -13.42 -9.42
CA VAL A 177 6.13 -14.36 -10.27
C VAL A 177 5.46 -15.72 -10.25
N LEU A 178 5.30 -16.34 -11.42
CA LEU A 178 4.76 -17.68 -11.59
C LEU A 178 5.80 -18.56 -12.26
N PHE A 179 6.31 -19.55 -11.54
CA PHE A 179 7.21 -20.57 -12.06
C PHE A 179 6.39 -21.71 -12.63
N ILE A 180 6.50 -21.96 -13.93
CA ILE A 180 5.77 -23.01 -14.65
C ILE A 180 6.77 -24.07 -15.10
N ARG A 181 6.59 -25.30 -14.64
CA ARG A 181 7.29 -26.45 -15.24
C ARG A 181 6.75 -26.66 -16.65
N ALA A 182 7.62 -26.66 -17.64
CA ALA A 182 7.22 -26.81 -19.03
C ALA A 182 8.24 -27.58 -19.86
N GLU A 183 7.76 -28.12 -20.97
CA GLU A 183 8.59 -28.59 -22.07
C GLU A 183 8.45 -27.63 -23.26
N LYS A 184 9.54 -27.48 -24.01
CA LYS A 184 9.54 -26.72 -25.26
C LYS A 184 9.51 -27.69 -26.43
N ASP A 185 8.49 -27.59 -27.26
CA ASP A 185 8.46 -28.32 -28.53
C ASP A 185 9.56 -27.77 -29.44
N ALA A 186 10.50 -28.62 -29.84
CA ALA A 186 11.67 -28.20 -30.62
C ALA A 186 11.35 -27.78 -32.07
N ALA A 187 10.21 -28.23 -32.62
CA ALA A 187 9.81 -27.96 -33.99
C ALA A 187 8.99 -26.67 -34.12
N THR A 188 8.17 -26.38 -33.12
CA THR A 188 7.23 -25.24 -33.11
C THR A 188 7.65 -24.11 -32.17
N GLY A 189 8.54 -24.40 -31.20
CA GLY A 189 8.95 -23.47 -30.16
C GLY A 189 7.90 -23.26 -29.07
N VAL A 190 6.76 -23.96 -29.11
CA VAL A 190 5.65 -23.81 -28.19
C VAL A 190 5.96 -24.43 -26.83
N TYR A 191 5.60 -23.73 -25.76
CA TYR A 191 5.68 -24.22 -24.39
C TYR A 191 4.43 -24.99 -24.00
N THR A 192 4.62 -26.18 -23.44
CA THR A 192 3.52 -26.98 -22.88
C THR A 192 3.79 -27.22 -21.40
N GLU A 193 2.80 -26.92 -20.56
CA GLU A 193 2.90 -27.17 -19.12
C GLU A 193 3.09 -28.66 -18.84
N LYS A 194 3.90 -28.97 -17.83
CA LYS A 194 4.19 -30.34 -17.43
C LYS A 194 4.08 -30.50 -15.92
N ALA A 195 3.14 -31.33 -15.49
CA ALA A 195 3.06 -31.76 -14.11
C ALA A 195 4.35 -32.49 -13.68
N GLY A 196 4.78 -32.30 -12.43
CA GLY A 196 5.97 -32.97 -11.92
C GLY A 196 6.24 -32.72 -10.44
N GLY A 197 7.49 -32.95 -10.06
CA GLY A 197 7.98 -32.62 -8.72
C GLY A 197 8.07 -31.12 -8.49
N ASP A 198 8.58 -30.73 -7.32
CA ASP A 198 8.79 -29.32 -6.97
C ASP A 198 9.68 -28.59 -8.01
N VAL A 199 9.21 -27.44 -8.51
CA VAL A 199 9.94 -26.59 -9.47
C VAL A 199 11.26 -26.04 -8.89
N PHE A 200 11.38 -25.98 -7.57
CA PHE A 200 12.62 -25.64 -6.86
C PHE A 200 13.46 -26.87 -6.50
N GLY A 201 13.03 -28.06 -6.90
CA GLY A 201 13.76 -29.30 -6.70
C GLY A 201 13.73 -29.81 -5.25
N PRO A 202 14.59 -30.80 -4.91
CA PRO A 202 14.62 -31.39 -3.58
C PRO A 202 15.14 -30.42 -2.51
N GLU A 203 16.03 -29.49 -2.87
CA GLU A 203 16.64 -28.52 -1.96
C GLU A 203 15.66 -27.44 -1.47
N LYS A 204 14.50 -27.31 -2.13
CA LYS A 204 13.46 -26.30 -1.86
C LYS A 204 13.96 -24.85 -1.99
N LEU A 205 13.01 -23.93 -2.01
CA LEU A 205 13.29 -22.50 -1.97
C LEU A 205 13.45 -22.04 -0.52
N ALA A 206 14.57 -21.41 -0.19
CA ALA A 206 14.88 -20.91 1.14
C ALA A 206 15.00 -19.39 1.23
N GLY A 207 15.25 -18.69 0.12
CA GLY A 207 15.29 -17.23 0.12
C GLY A 207 14.94 -16.64 -1.23
N VAL A 208 14.30 -15.48 -1.22
CA VAL A 208 14.01 -14.69 -2.42
C VAL A 208 14.44 -13.25 -2.19
N LYS A 209 15.12 -12.66 -3.17
CA LYS A 209 15.33 -11.22 -3.23
C LYS A 209 14.80 -10.68 -4.54
N LEU A 210 13.81 -9.81 -4.48
CA LEU A 210 13.25 -9.10 -5.63
C LEU A 210 13.93 -7.74 -5.74
N ALA A 211 14.29 -7.30 -6.94
CA ALA A 211 14.95 -6.02 -7.16
C ALA A 211 14.37 -5.32 -8.40
N TYR A 212 14.09 -4.03 -8.22
CA TYR A 212 13.44 -3.17 -9.19
C TYR A 212 14.27 -1.92 -9.43
N THR A 213 14.52 -1.60 -10.70
CA THR A 213 15.27 -0.40 -11.08
C THR A 213 14.36 0.61 -11.77
N GLY A 214 14.52 1.90 -11.44
CA GLY A 214 13.64 2.95 -11.95
C GLY A 214 12.17 2.75 -11.56
N ALA A 215 11.90 2.29 -10.33
CA ALA A 215 10.55 2.26 -9.77
C ALA A 215 10.15 3.64 -9.26
N ASN A 216 8.85 3.94 -9.21
CA ASN A 216 8.39 5.20 -8.63
C ASN A 216 8.61 5.21 -7.12
N SER A 217 9.04 6.36 -6.58
CA SER A 217 9.24 6.57 -5.15
C SER A 217 8.17 7.42 -4.49
N ARG A 218 7.25 8.04 -5.22
CA ARG A 218 6.34 9.06 -4.66
C ARG A 218 4.88 8.82 -4.97
N LEU A 219 4.06 8.82 -3.92
CA LEU A 219 2.61 8.67 -3.98
C LEU A 219 1.92 9.91 -3.38
N GLY A 220 1.13 10.61 -4.18
CA GLY A 220 0.40 11.81 -3.74
C GLY A 220 -0.66 11.50 -2.69
N LEU A 221 -1.07 12.51 -1.90
CA LEU A 221 -2.00 12.32 -0.78
C LEU A 221 -3.41 11.87 -1.19
N SER A 222 -3.83 12.12 -2.43
CA SER A 222 -5.09 11.64 -3.02
C SER A 222 -4.96 10.24 -3.63
N GLY A 223 -3.75 9.67 -3.65
CA GLY A 223 -3.38 8.48 -4.41
C GLY A 223 -2.80 8.81 -5.79
N GLU A 224 -2.68 10.08 -6.17
CA GLU A 224 -2.08 10.51 -7.44
C GLU A 224 -0.63 10.06 -7.65
N LYS A 225 -0.25 9.91 -8.93
CA LYS A 225 1.10 9.50 -9.29
C LYS A 225 1.97 10.73 -9.31
N VAL A 226 2.96 10.78 -8.42
CA VAL A 226 3.94 11.87 -8.39
C VAL A 226 5.26 11.33 -8.90
N SER A 227 5.98 12.11 -9.72
CA SER A 227 7.24 11.66 -10.29
C SER A 227 8.34 11.61 -9.23
N GLY A 228 8.97 10.44 -9.11
CA GLY A 228 10.18 10.19 -8.36
C GLY A 228 10.75 8.85 -8.83
N LEU A 229 12.06 8.67 -8.82
CA LEU A 229 12.67 7.39 -9.16
C LEU A 229 13.49 6.88 -7.99
N THR A 230 13.43 5.57 -7.80
CA THR A 230 14.27 4.85 -6.85
C THR A 230 14.54 3.45 -7.38
N ASP A 231 15.69 2.90 -6.97
CA ASP A 231 15.96 1.48 -7.09
C ASP A 231 15.68 0.85 -5.73
N VAL A 232 14.92 -0.24 -5.72
CA VAL A 232 14.46 -0.89 -4.49
C VAL A 232 14.69 -2.38 -4.58
N SER A 233 15.01 -2.99 -3.45
CA SER A 233 15.05 -4.43 -3.34
C SER A 233 14.33 -4.89 -2.09
N HIS A 234 13.66 -6.03 -2.19
CA HIS A 234 12.96 -6.66 -1.10
C HIS A 234 13.48 -8.07 -0.86
N THR A 235 13.93 -8.32 0.36
CA THR A 235 14.31 -9.65 0.81
C THR A 235 13.10 -10.33 1.46
N ILE A 236 12.79 -11.54 1.01
CA ILE A 236 11.78 -12.42 1.60
C ILE A 236 12.52 -13.55 2.31
N ASP A 237 12.61 -13.42 3.62
CA ASP A 237 13.33 -14.36 4.49
C ASP A 237 12.56 -15.68 4.69
N THR A 238 11.23 -15.64 4.58
CA THR A 238 10.35 -16.80 4.75
C THR A 238 9.52 -17.04 3.49
N PRO A 239 10.05 -17.71 2.44
CA PRO A 239 9.31 -17.95 1.21
C PRO A 239 7.99 -18.71 1.41
N ALA A 240 7.89 -19.53 2.47
CA ALA A 240 6.67 -20.27 2.80
C ALA A 240 5.44 -19.37 3.05
N ASP A 241 5.64 -18.10 3.41
CA ASP A 241 4.55 -17.15 3.68
C ASP A 241 3.95 -16.54 2.41
N VAL A 242 4.66 -16.65 1.28
CA VAL A 242 4.33 -15.95 0.02
C VAL A 242 4.30 -16.86 -1.20
N VAL A 243 4.76 -18.11 -1.07
CA VAL A 243 4.77 -19.10 -2.15
C VAL A 243 3.59 -20.05 -2.02
N THR A 244 2.81 -20.16 -3.10
CA THR A 244 1.77 -21.17 -3.26
C THR A 244 2.25 -22.24 -4.23
N MET A 245 2.46 -23.45 -3.73
CA MET A 245 2.81 -24.61 -4.57
C MET A 245 1.59 -25.18 -5.27
N GLY A 246 1.73 -25.54 -6.54
CA GLY A 246 0.66 -26.08 -7.36
C GLY A 246 0.35 -27.55 -7.09
N THR A 247 -0.94 -27.89 -7.15
CA THR A 247 -1.50 -29.24 -7.03
C THR A 247 -2.55 -29.53 -8.09
N GLY A 248 -2.81 -28.58 -9.00
CA GLY A 248 -3.82 -28.68 -10.05
C GLY A 248 -3.37 -29.49 -11.27
N GLU A 249 -4.31 -29.74 -12.18
CA GLU A 249 -4.05 -30.41 -13.47
C GLU A 249 -3.51 -29.46 -14.53
N SER A 250 -3.80 -28.16 -14.41
CA SER A 250 -3.39 -27.09 -15.31
C SER A 250 -3.30 -25.77 -14.56
N THR A 251 -2.53 -24.80 -15.07
CA THR A 251 -2.49 -23.45 -14.48
C THR A 251 -3.59 -22.56 -15.06
N VAL A 252 -4.36 -21.92 -14.17
CA VAL A 252 -5.36 -20.90 -14.49
C VAL A 252 -5.00 -19.52 -13.94
N VAL A 253 -3.89 -19.41 -13.20
CA VAL A 253 -3.37 -18.13 -12.70
C VAL A 253 -3.07 -17.18 -13.86
N GLY A 254 -3.68 -15.99 -13.80
CA GLY A 254 -3.58 -14.98 -14.83
C GLY A 254 -4.46 -15.24 -16.05
N ALA A 255 -5.48 -16.10 -15.94
CA ALA A 255 -6.64 -16.03 -16.81
C ALA A 255 -7.41 -14.70 -16.63
N ASP A 256 -8.27 -14.36 -17.59
CA ASP A 256 -9.11 -13.16 -17.52
C ASP A 256 -9.92 -13.13 -16.21
N LYS A 257 -9.88 -11.99 -15.52
CA LYS A 257 -10.59 -11.72 -14.25
C LYS A 257 -10.19 -12.63 -13.07
N TYR A 258 -9.01 -13.24 -13.13
CA TYR A 258 -8.49 -14.04 -12.04
C TYR A 258 -8.27 -13.21 -10.74
N ASP A 259 -8.60 -13.78 -9.58
CA ASP A 259 -8.38 -13.14 -8.27
C ASP A 259 -6.96 -13.41 -7.75
N PHE A 260 -6.07 -12.46 -8.03
CA PHE A 260 -4.69 -12.50 -7.57
C PHE A 260 -4.53 -12.37 -6.05
N GLU A 261 -5.54 -11.94 -5.29
CA GLU A 261 -5.43 -11.93 -3.83
C GLU A 261 -5.57 -13.32 -3.21
N ASN A 262 -6.12 -14.29 -3.94
CA ASN A 262 -6.47 -15.60 -3.41
C ASN A 262 -5.97 -16.76 -4.30
N VAL A 263 -4.71 -16.72 -4.73
CA VAL A 263 -4.10 -17.82 -5.51
C VAL A 263 -4.10 -19.13 -4.72
N GLN A 264 -4.77 -20.17 -5.22
CA GLN A 264 -4.82 -21.49 -4.57
C GLN A 264 -3.85 -22.50 -5.19
N PRO A 265 -3.43 -23.52 -4.42
CA PRO A 265 -2.68 -24.65 -4.96
C PRO A 265 -3.35 -25.32 -6.18
N ALA A 266 -4.68 -25.45 -6.16
CA ALA A 266 -5.44 -26.07 -7.25
C ALA A 266 -5.44 -25.26 -8.55
N ASP A 267 -5.13 -23.97 -8.49
CA ASP A 267 -5.12 -23.06 -9.65
C ASP A 267 -3.82 -23.14 -10.45
N ILE A 268 -2.83 -23.89 -9.98
CA ILE A 268 -1.49 -24.00 -10.53
C ILE A 268 -1.19 -25.47 -10.82
N ILE A 269 -0.65 -25.78 -12.00
CA ILE A 269 -0.29 -27.15 -12.36
C ILE A 269 0.67 -27.78 -11.33
N SER A 270 0.48 -29.06 -11.02
CA SER A 270 1.25 -29.78 -10.01
C SER A 270 2.76 -29.63 -10.20
N GLY A 271 3.45 -29.21 -9.14
CA GLY A 271 4.90 -29.02 -9.12
C GLY A 271 5.37 -27.62 -9.51
N SER A 272 4.52 -26.79 -10.11
CA SER A 272 4.77 -25.36 -10.36
C SER A 272 4.51 -24.52 -9.10
N ALA A 273 4.83 -23.23 -9.12
CA ALA A 273 4.69 -22.36 -7.95
C ALA A 273 4.39 -20.91 -8.30
N HIS A 274 3.50 -20.27 -7.54
CA HIS A 274 3.28 -18.83 -7.56
C HIS A 274 3.98 -18.18 -6.37
N LEU A 275 4.62 -17.04 -6.60
CA LEU A 275 5.20 -16.17 -5.61
C LEU A 275 4.42 -14.85 -5.61
N LYS A 276 3.72 -14.57 -4.51
CA LYS A 276 3.15 -13.25 -4.23
C LYS A 276 4.29 -12.27 -3.97
N GLY A 277 4.47 -11.28 -4.83
CA GLY A 277 5.59 -10.35 -4.70
C GLY A 277 5.21 -9.03 -4.04
N THR A 278 5.98 -7.98 -4.35
CA THR A 278 5.90 -6.71 -3.61
C THR A 278 4.94 -5.71 -4.22
N TYR A 279 4.51 -4.78 -3.38
CA TYR A 279 3.80 -3.60 -3.86
C TYR A 279 4.78 -2.51 -4.26
N LEU A 280 4.49 -1.88 -5.39
CA LEU A 280 5.24 -0.75 -5.94
C LEU A 280 4.30 0.42 -6.19
N ILE A 281 4.83 1.63 -6.01
CA ILE A 281 4.12 2.84 -6.43
C ILE A 281 4.11 2.87 -7.97
N PRO A 282 2.96 3.09 -8.62
CA PRO A 282 2.85 3.07 -10.07
C PRO A 282 3.55 4.26 -10.72
N ASN A 283 4.10 4.03 -11.91
CA ASN A 283 4.72 5.08 -12.72
C ASN A 283 3.65 5.97 -13.39
N PRO A 284 3.93 7.27 -13.61
CA PRO A 284 2.97 8.22 -14.20
C PRO A 284 2.30 7.72 -15.49
N ASP A 285 3.08 7.19 -16.43
CA ASP A 285 2.63 6.98 -17.82
C ASP A 285 2.07 5.59 -18.13
N ASN A 286 1.90 4.70 -17.13
CA ASN A 286 1.52 3.28 -17.32
C ASN A 286 2.41 2.51 -18.31
N THR A 287 3.54 3.09 -18.74
CA THR A 287 4.49 2.45 -19.65
C THR A 287 5.42 1.52 -18.89
N ALA A 288 5.94 0.51 -19.59
CA ALA A 288 6.92 -0.42 -19.06
C ALA A 288 8.27 0.29 -18.85
N THR A 289 8.49 0.83 -17.67
CA THR A 289 9.66 1.65 -17.35
C THR A 289 10.55 1.08 -16.24
N THR A 290 10.05 0.11 -15.47
CA THR A 290 10.73 -0.47 -14.31
C THR A 290 11.47 -1.74 -14.69
N GLY A 291 12.76 -1.82 -14.41
CA GLY A 291 13.54 -3.05 -14.58
C GLY A 291 13.22 -4.05 -13.47
N PHE A 292 13.37 -5.34 -13.75
CA PHE A 292 13.16 -6.42 -12.78
C PHE A 292 14.32 -7.40 -12.77
N SER A 293 14.76 -7.77 -11.58
CA SER A 293 15.58 -8.95 -11.35
C SER A 293 15.17 -9.63 -10.05
N MET A 294 15.45 -10.91 -9.96
CA MET A 294 15.27 -11.67 -8.74
C MET A 294 16.44 -12.61 -8.51
N GLN A 295 16.76 -12.81 -7.24
CA GLN A 295 17.68 -13.83 -6.77
C GLN A 295 16.91 -14.85 -5.94
N LEU A 296 17.13 -16.12 -6.23
CA LEU A 296 16.56 -17.27 -5.55
C LEU A 296 17.69 -18.00 -4.83
N THR A 297 17.46 -18.45 -3.61
CA THR A 297 18.42 -19.23 -2.82
C THR A 297 17.79 -20.55 -2.41
N SER A 298 18.46 -21.67 -2.65
CA SER A 298 18.00 -23.00 -2.25
C SER A 298 18.27 -23.27 -0.76
N GLY A 299 17.65 -24.31 -0.20
CA GLY A 299 17.92 -24.75 1.18
C GLY A 299 19.36 -25.19 1.42
N GLU A 300 20.09 -25.56 0.37
CA GLU A 300 21.52 -25.92 0.44
C GLU A 300 22.47 -24.76 0.12
N GLY A 301 21.93 -23.57 -0.16
CA GLY A 301 22.70 -22.33 -0.38
C GLY A 301 23.05 -22.04 -1.83
N SER A 302 22.55 -22.83 -2.79
CA SER A 302 22.70 -22.53 -4.23
C SER A 302 21.91 -21.28 -4.58
N ALA A 303 22.56 -20.30 -5.23
CA ALA A 303 21.91 -19.06 -5.64
C ALA A 303 21.70 -19.02 -7.15
N ARG A 304 20.53 -18.54 -7.59
CA ARG A 304 20.23 -18.30 -9.00
C ARG A 304 19.62 -16.91 -9.19
N THR A 305 20.14 -16.17 -10.16
CA THR A 305 19.62 -14.85 -10.52
C THR A 305 18.89 -14.93 -11.87
N ILE A 306 17.69 -14.34 -11.92
CA ILE A 306 16.90 -14.17 -13.13
C ILE A 306 16.70 -12.66 -13.31
N ALA A 307 17.10 -12.11 -14.45
CA ALA A 307 16.93 -10.70 -14.77
C ALA A 307 16.20 -10.57 -16.10
N LEU A 308 15.19 -9.70 -16.15
CA LEU A 308 14.51 -9.41 -17.40
C LEU A 308 15.33 -8.43 -18.21
N ARG A 309 15.38 -8.66 -19.53
CA ARG A 309 15.96 -7.70 -20.47
C ARG A 309 15.03 -6.51 -20.66
N ASP A 310 13.75 -6.81 -20.82
CA ASP A 310 12.72 -5.81 -20.99
C ASP A 310 12.20 -5.31 -19.64
N LYS A 311 11.69 -4.09 -19.65
CA LYS A 311 11.08 -3.46 -18.49
C LYS A 311 9.65 -3.98 -18.32
N ILE A 312 9.17 -3.94 -17.08
CA ILE A 312 7.79 -4.29 -16.74
C ILE A 312 6.98 -3.02 -16.49
N PRO A 313 5.67 -3.01 -16.79
CA PRO A 313 4.81 -1.94 -16.35
C PRO A 313 4.38 -2.18 -14.90
N VAL A 314 4.15 -1.06 -14.22
CA VAL A 314 3.74 -1.00 -12.82
C VAL A 314 2.51 -0.11 -12.80
N GLU A 315 1.36 -0.75 -12.99
CA GLU A 315 0.08 -0.07 -13.19
C GLU A 315 -0.73 -0.04 -11.90
N ARG A 316 -1.34 1.11 -11.62
CA ARG A 316 -2.19 1.31 -10.45
C ARG A 316 -3.30 0.27 -10.42
N ASN A 317 -3.56 -0.30 -9.24
CA ASN A 317 -4.66 -1.25 -9.00
C ASN A 317 -4.53 -2.59 -9.73
N LYS A 318 -3.39 -2.84 -10.40
CA LYS A 318 -3.15 -4.09 -11.12
C LYS A 318 -2.04 -4.92 -10.49
N ALA A 319 -2.09 -6.21 -10.77
CA ALA A 319 -0.95 -7.10 -10.60
C ALA A 319 -0.23 -7.25 -11.96
N THR A 320 1.10 -7.21 -11.93
CA THR A 320 1.96 -7.64 -13.04
C THR A 320 2.44 -9.04 -12.71
N LEU A 321 2.26 -10.00 -13.61
CA LEU A 321 2.67 -11.39 -13.43
C LEU A 321 3.80 -11.69 -14.40
N ILE A 322 4.92 -12.12 -13.84
CA ILE A 322 6.07 -12.59 -14.58
C ILE A 322 5.98 -14.11 -14.61
N ARG A 323 5.70 -14.69 -15.77
CA ARG A 323 5.69 -16.14 -15.98
C ARG A 323 7.08 -16.60 -16.37
N ILE A 324 7.63 -17.55 -15.64
CA ILE A 324 8.95 -18.13 -15.86
C ILE A 324 8.77 -19.60 -16.19
N TYR A 325 8.99 -19.97 -17.46
CA TYR A 325 8.96 -21.37 -17.88
C TYR A 325 10.29 -22.04 -17.54
N VAL A 326 10.25 -23.07 -16.70
CA VAL A 326 11.41 -23.82 -16.22
C VAL A 326 11.57 -25.07 -17.08
N LEU A 327 12.51 -25.00 -18.03
CA LEU A 327 12.77 -26.03 -19.03
C LEU A 327 13.81 -27.02 -18.51
N GLY A 328 13.37 -28.02 -17.75
CA GLY A 328 14.26 -29.02 -17.16
C GLY A 328 13.76 -29.59 -15.84
N GLU A 329 14.69 -30.02 -14.99
CA GLU A 329 14.35 -30.66 -13.72
C GLU A 329 13.81 -29.66 -12.68
N ASN A 330 14.56 -28.59 -12.42
CA ASN A 330 14.23 -27.55 -11.44
C ASN A 330 15.00 -26.24 -11.68
N VAL A 331 14.63 -25.20 -10.94
CA VAL A 331 15.21 -23.85 -11.01
C VAL A 331 16.70 -23.82 -10.65
N PHE A 332 17.24 -24.68 -9.81
CA PHE A 332 18.66 -24.60 -9.40
C PHE A 332 19.61 -25.44 -10.28
N THR A 333 19.08 -26.28 -11.17
CA THR A 333 19.90 -27.07 -12.10
C THR A 333 20.67 -26.16 -13.08
N THR A 334 21.97 -26.38 -13.20
CA THR A 334 22.84 -25.68 -14.17
C THR A 334 22.45 -26.00 -15.61
N GLY A 335 22.42 -24.99 -16.48
CA GLY A 335 22.10 -25.18 -17.91
C GLY A 335 20.62 -25.24 -18.25
N VAL A 336 19.73 -24.95 -17.30
CA VAL A 336 18.29 -24.77 -17.56
C VAL A 336 18.06 -23.41 -18.23
N ASP A 337 17.43 -23.39 -19.39
CA ASP A 337 16.97 -22.16 -20.03
C ASP A 337 15.65 -21.68 -19.39
N PHE A 338 15.47 -20.36 -19.34
CA PHE A 338 14.21 -19.75 -18.95
C PHE A 338 13.67 -18.93 -20.11
N GLU A 339 12.38 -19.05 -20.38
CA GLU A 339 11.64 -18.05 -21.13
C GLU A 339 10.69 -17.31 -20.20
N VAL A 340 10.57 -16.01 -20.42
CA VAL A 340 9.81 -15.11 -19.56
C VAL A 340 8.73 -14.42 -20.37
N GLU A 341 7.49 -14.57 -19.94
CA GLU A 341 6.37 -13.77 -20.40
C GLU A 341 5.95 -12.80 -19.29
N VAL A 342 5.65 -11.55 -19.68
CA VAL A 342 5.15 -10.52 -18.77
C VAL A 342 3.76 -10.13 -19.23
N ASP A 343 2.81 -10.20 -18.30
CA ASP A 343 1.42 -9.83 -18.53
C ASP A 343 0.91 -9.04 -17.32
N THR A 344 0.01 -8.08 -17.57
CA THR A 344 -0.16 -6.88 -16.71
C THR A 344 -1.61 -6.44 -16.55
N VAL A 345 -2.55 -7.22 -17.08
CA VAL A 345 -3.92 -6.72 -17.32
C VAL A 345 -4.84 -6.91 -16.10
N TRP A 346 -4.44 -7.66 -15.08
CA TRP A 346 -5.39 -8.08 -14.06
C TRP A 346 -5.60 -7.02 -12.99
N ASP A 347 -6.78 -6.40 -13.06
CA ASP A 347 -7.33 -5.66 -11.94
C ASP A 347 -7.46 -6.61 -10.73
N GLY A 348 -6.78 -6.24 -9.64
CA GLY A 348 -6.91 -6.90 -8.34
C GLY A 348 -8.28 -6.59 -7.76
N SER A 349 -9.29 -7.30 -8.25
CA SER A 349 -10.72 -7.13 -8.03
C SER A 349 -11.05 -6.98 -6.55
N ASN A 350 -11.22 -5.73 -6.15
CA ASN A 350 -11.93 -5.41 -4.92
C ASN A 350 -13.03 -4.35 -5.18
N PHE A 351 -13.69 -4.43 -6.34
CA PHE A 351 -14.77 -3.53 -6.70
C PHE A 351 -16.09 -4.30 -6.77
N VAL A 352 -17.04 -3.88 -5.94
CA VAL A 352 -18.46 -4.16 -6.07
C VAL A 352 -19.10 -2.79 -6.32
N ASP A 353 -19.53 -2.53 -7.55
CA ASP A 353 -20.43 -1.40 -7.81
C ASP A 353 -21.84 -1.88 -7.43
N GLY A 354 -22.39 -1.28 -6.39
CA GLY A 354 -23.80 -1.33 -6.09
C GLY A 354 -24.24 0.10 -5.87
N GLU A 355 -25.16 0.59 -6.70
CA GLU A 355 -25.96 1.75 -6.34
C GLU A 355 -26.60 1.45 -4.98
N ILE A 356 -26.39 2.36 -4.04
CA ILE A 356 -27.20 2.41 -2.83
C ILE A 356 -28.31 3.42 -3.15
N ASP A 357 -29.54 2.92 -3.28
CA ASP A 357 -30.76 3.74 -3.24
C ASP A 357 -30.89 4.51 -1.92
#